data_AF-A0AAV6THU9-F1
#
_entry.id   AF-A0AAV6THU9-F1
#
_cell.length_a   1.000
_cell.length_b   1.000
_cell.length_c   1.000
_cell.angle_alpha   90.00
_cell.angle_beta   90.00
_cell.angle_gamma   90.00
#
_symmetry.space_group_name_H-M   'P 1'
#
loop_
_entity.id
_entity.type
_entity.pdbx_description
1 polymer ?
#
loop_
_entity_poly.entity_id
_entity_poly.type
_entity_poly.pdbx_seq_one_letter_code
_entity_poly.pdbx_strand_id
1 'polypeptide(L)'
;MESDLPFEVLCEILSYLDVRHRLVASLVCRRWLLACSTQLKDVCLSFYRRSRPPPLQIKDITLPTLPLTRPFCKVALKNINVDQQCMDFLKNLGPQLLHLEVSSSTINLDCCSWMKCPQLSTLVTDTEDIVMAIGPDPLVHLQSLDLYRATDVTDEMLLGLMDAVSPNLREFKVPRNVAFDRRVMKRYSPP
;
A
#
# COMPACT_ATOMS: atom_id res chain seq x y z
N MET A 1 1.20 -36.69 -24.67
CA MET A 1 2.63 -36.63 -24.33
C MET A 1 2.83 -35.39 -23.49
N GLU A 2 2.64 -35.52 -22.18
CA GLU A 2 2.95 -34.48 -21.20
C GLU A 2 4.47 -34.44 -21.03
N SER A 3 5.15 -33.56 -21.77
CA SER A 3 6.46 -33.09 -21.35
C SER A 3 6.22 -32.04 -20.26
N ASP A 4 5.73 -32.46 -19.10
CA ASP A 4 5.49 -31.58 -17.97
C ASP A 4 6.84 -31.26 -17.33
N LEU A 5 7.48 -30.22 -17.86
CA LEU A 5 8.60 -29.54 -17.24
C LEU A 5 8.32 -29.39 -15.73
N PRO A 6 9.18 -29.83 -14.80
CA PRO A 6 8.92 -29.72 -13.36
C PRO A 6 8.62 -28.28 -12.92
N PHE A 7 7.79 -28.10 -11.88
CA PHE A 7 7.34 -26.77 -11.47
C PHE A 7 8.52 -25.88 -11.01
N GLU A 8 9.52 -26.48 -10.38
CA GLU A 8 10.74 -25.82 -9.93
C GLU A 8 11.57 -25.33 -11.11
N VAL A 9 11.66 -26.13 -12.18
CA VAL A 9 12.36 -25.74 -13.41
C VAL A 9 11.60 -24.64 -14.14
N LEU A 10 10.27 -24.69 -14.15
CA LEU A 10 9.43 -23.60 -14.68
C LEU A 10 9.67 -22.30 -13.92
N CYS A 11 9.71 -22.37 -12.58
CA CYS A 11 10.05 -21.22 -11.76
C CYS A 11 11.44 -20.70 -12.12
N GLU A 12 12.45 -21.56 -12.17
CA GLU A 12 13.83 -21.17 -12.50
C GLU A 12 13.92 -20.48 -13.86
N ILE A 13 13.27 -20.99 -14.91
CA ILE A 13 13.23 -20.36 -16.24
C ILE A 13 12.58 -18.96 -16.17
N LEU A 14 11.45 -18.84 -15.47
CA LEU A 14 10.74 -17.57 -15.33
C LEU A 14 11.54 -16.55 -14.50
N SER A 15 12.51 -17.00 -13.70
CA SER A 15 13.37 -16.13 -12.89
C SER A 15 14.30 -15.25 -13.74
N TYR A 16 14.64 -15.70 -14.95
CA TYR A 16 15.44 -14.94 -15.90
C TYR A 16 14.65 -13.86 -16.65
N LEU A 17 13.31 -13.91 -16.58
CA LEU A 17 12.46 -12.89 -17.20
C LEU A 17 12.35 -11.65 -16.31
N ASP A 18 12.26 -10.46 -16.92
CA ASP A 18 11.85 -9.25 -16.20
C ASP A 18 10.35 -9.29 -15.84
N VAL A 19 9.91 -8.33 -15.01
CA VAL A 19 8.52 -8.25 -14.53
C VAL A 19 7.52 -8.17 -15.69
N ARG A 20 7.83 -7.44 -16.76
CA ARG A 20 6.91 -7.25 -17.89
C ARG A 20 6.70 -8.56 -18.64
N HIS A 21 7.78 -9.28 -18.92
CA HIS A 21 7.73 -10.57 -19.61
C HIS A 21 7.09 -11.65 -18.73
N ARG A 22 7.31 -11.63 -17.40
CA ARG A 22 6.60 -12.52 -16.46
C ARG A 22 5.10 -12.29 -16.46
N LEU A 23 4.63 -11.04 -16.52
CA LEU A 23 3.20 -10.75 -16.60
C LEU A 23 2.59 -11.32 -17.88
N VAL A 24 3.25 -11.19 -19.03
CA VAL A 24 2.79 -11.80 -20.29
C VAL A 24 2.78 -13.33 -20.18
N ALA A 25 3.85 -13.91 -19.64
CA ALA A 25 3.98 -15.36 -19.41
C ALA A 25 2.89 -15.90 -18.47
N SER A 26 2.47 -15.10 -17.48
CA SER A 26 1.42 -15.47 -16.53
C SER A 26 0.04 -15.69 -17.18
N LEU A 27 -0.18 -15.14 -18.37
CA LEU A 27 -1.44 -15.27 -19.12
C LEU A 27 -1.56 -16.59 -19.89
N VAL A 28 -0.48 -17.38 -19.98
CA VAL A 28 -0.46 -18.64 -20.75
C VAL A 28 -1.41 -19.68 -20.13
N CYS A 29 -1.27 -19.95 -18.84
CA CYS A 29 -2.16 -20.84 -18.09
C CYS A 29 -2.00 -20.65 -16.58
N ARG A 30 -2.90 -21.27 -15.78
CA ARG A 30 -2.87 -21.19 -14.31
C ARG A 30 -1.54 -21.64 -13.70
N ARG A 31 -0.88 -22.65 -14.28
CA ARG A 31 0.41 -23.15 -13.78
C ARG A 31 1.52 -22.11 -13.94
N TRP A 32 1.55 -21.42 -15.08
CA TRP A 32 2.48 -20.33 -15.36
C TRP A 32 2.20 -19.10 -14.51
N LEU A 33 0.92 -18.78 -14.27
CA LEU A 33 0.52 -17.73 -13.34
C LEU A 33 1.08 -17.97 -11.94
N LEU A 34 0.91 -19.18 -11.41
CA LEU A 34 1.44 -19.56 -10.09
C LEU A 34 2.96 -19.51 -10.06
N ALA A 35 3.64 -20.02 -11.09
CA ALA A 35 5.10 -19.98 -11.14
C ALA A 35 5.62 -18.53 -11.20
N CYS A 36 5.01 -17.67 -12.01
CA CYS A 36 5.36 -16.25 -12.07
C CYS A 36 5.13 -15.55 -10.71
N SER A 37 4.01 -15.83 -10.03
CA SER A 37 3.66 -15.14 -8.78
C SER A 37 4.62 -15.44 -7.63
N THR A 38 5.20 -16.64 -7.59
CA THR A 38 6.17 -17.02 -6.53
C THR A 38 7.48 -16.22 -6.54
N GLN A 39 7.79 -15.58 -7.68
CA GLN A 39 9.07 -14.91 -7.91
C GLN A 39 8.97 -13.40 -8.06
N LEU A 40 7.75 -12.86 -8.04
CA LEU A 40 7.54 -11.43 -8.02
C LEU A 40 7.95 -10.89 -6.65
N LYS A 41 9.18 -10.39 -6.57
CA LYS A 41 9.74 -9.78 -5.37
C LYS A 41 9.42 -8.29 -5.28
N ASP A 42 9.04 -7.65 -6.38
CA ASP A 42 8.86 -6.20 -6.46
C ASP A 42 7.62 -5.77 -7.31
N VAL A 43 6.40 -6.10 -6.88
CA VAL A 43 5.15 -5.61 -7.50
C VAL A 43 4.75 -4.22 -7.00
N CYS A 44 4.94 -3.20 -7.84
CA CYS A 44 4.36 -1.88 -7.63
C CYS A 44 3.01 -1.80 -8.34
N LEU A 45 1.92 -1.80 -7.58
CA LEU A 45 0.58 -1.57 -8.12
C LEU A 45 0.29 -0.08 -8.06
N SER A 46 0.57 0.61 -9.16
CA SER A 46 0.22 2.02 -9.32
C SER A 46 -1.09 2.14 -10.06
N PHE A 47 -2.15 2.43 -9.33
CA PHE A 47 -3.44 2.75 -9.89
C PHE A 47 -3.53 4.26 -10.01
N TYR A 48 -3.73 4.74 -11.23
CA TYR A 48 -3.85 6.17 -11.47
C TYR A 48 -4.86 6.45 -12.58
N ARG A 49 -5.69 7.46 -12.37
CA ARG A 49 -6.64 7.93 -13.38
C ARG A 49 -6.01 9.00 -14.27
N ARG A 50 -5.96 8.78 -15.59
CA ARG A 50 -5.40 9.75 -16.57
C ARG A 50 -6.36 10.86 -17.03
N SER A 51 -7.66 10.82 -16.74
CA SER A 51 -8.61 11.85 -17.22
C SER A 51 -9.74 12.19 -16.22
N ARG A 52 -10.40 13.34 -16.42
CA ARG A 52 -11.42 14.01 -15.58
C ARG A 52 -12.74 13.19 -15.38
N PRO A 53 -13.71 13.63 -14.54
CA PRO A 53 -14.64 12.76 -13.78
C PRO A 53 -15.65 11.97 -14.62
N PRO A 54 -16.28 10.90 -14.07
CA PRO A 54 -16.47 10.57 -12.65
C PRO A 54 -15.41 9.61 -12.10
N PRO A 55 -14.99 9.67 -10.82
CA PRO A 55 -13.92 8.85 -10.22
C PRO A 55 -13.92 7.38 -10.65
N LEU A 56 -12.73 6.78 -10.85
CA LEU A 56 -12.62 5.37 -11.24
C LEU A 56 -13.22 4.54 -10.09
N GLN A 57 -14.28 3.80 -10.37
CA GLN A 57 -14.73 2.74 -9.48
C GLN A 57 -13.82 1.54 -9.73
N ILE A 58 -13.30 0.93 -8.68
CA ILE A 58 -12.40 -0.23 -8.79
C ILE A 58 -13.12 -1.48 -9.36
N LYS A 59 -14.43 -1.38 -9.61
CA LYS A 59 -15.22 -2.33 -10.42
C LYS A 59 -14.58 -2.69 -11.75
N ASP A 60 -13.88 -1.74 -12.38
CA ASP A 60 -13.26 -1.95 -13.70
C ASP A 60 -11.91 -2.70 -13.61
N ILE A 61 -11.38 -2.89 -12.41
CA ILE A 61 -10.09 -3.51 -12.17
C ILE A 61 -10.32 -4.91 -11.60
N THR A 62 -10.48 -5.87 -12.51
CA THR A 62 -10.32 -7.29 -12.20
C THR A 62 -8.82 -7.60 -12.18
N LEU A 63 -8.15 -7.26 -11.08
CA LEU A 63 -6.83 -7.83 -10.87
C LEU A 63 -7.00 -9.33 -10.59
N PRO A 64 -6.26 -10.22 -11.28
CA PRO A 64 -6.22 -11.60 -10.86
C PRO A 64 -5.81 -11.60 -9.38
N THR A 65 -6.49 -12.42 -8.58
CA THR A 65 -6.08 -12.71 -7.20
C THR A 65 -4.71 -13.35 -7.27
N LEU A 66 -3.66 -12.52 -7.32
CA LEU A 66 -2.29 -12.98 -7.34
C LEU A 66 -2.05 -13.61 -5.97
N PRO A 67 -1.81 -14.93 -5.88
CA PRO A 67 -1.33 -15.51 -4.65
C PRO A 67 0.11 -15.05 -4.52
N LEU A 68 0.28 -13.87 -3.93
CA LEU A 68 1.58 -13.35 -3.54
C LEU A 68 1.99 -14.20 -2.33
N THR A 69 3.09 -14.93 -2.47
CA THR A 69 3.59 -15.85 -1.44
C THR A 69 4.68 -15.20 -0.58
N ARG A 70 4.99 -13.91 -0.83
CA ARG A 70 6.04 -13.16 -0.14
C ARG A 70 5.54 -11.75 0.24
N PRO A 71 6.00 -11.20 1.38
CA PRO A 71 5.65 -9.86 1.82
C PRO A 71 6.33 -8.84 0.90
N PHE A 72 5.68 -8.52 -0.21
CA PHE A 72 6.00 -7.37 -1.00
C PHE A 72 4.77 -6.94 -1.79
N CYS A 73 4.31 -5.72 -1.53
CA CYS A 73 3.51 -4.95 -2.46
C CYS A 73 3.67 -3.49 -2.08
N LYS A 74 4.22 -2.68 -2.99
CA LYS A 74 4.01 -1.23 -2.94
C LYS A 74 2.71 -0.97 -3.66
N VAL A 75 1.71 -0.44 -2.97
CA VAL A 75 0.46 0.00 -3.59
C VAL A 75 0.45 1.51 -3.61
N ALA A 76 0.30 2.08 -4.79
CA ALA A 76 0.13 3.51 -5.00
C ALA A 76 -1.26 3.78 -5.60
N LEU A 77 -2.12 4.45 -4.86
CA LEU A 77 -3.45 4.89 -5.27
C LEU A 77 -3.39 6.39 -5.57
N LYS A 78 -3.58 6.78 -6.82
CA LYS A 78 -3.51 8.19 -7.24
C LYS A 78 -4.77 8.61 -7.96
N ASN A 79 -5.47 9.63 -7.47
CA ASN A 79 -6.70 10.12 -8.10
C ASN A 79 -7.79 9.03 -8.21
N ILE A 80 -8.02 8.31 -7.11
CA ILE A 80 -8.95 7.18 -7.02
C ILE A 80 -9.97 7.43 -5.91
N ASN A 81 -11.18 6.89 -6.09
CA ASN A 81 -12.13 6.79 -5.00
C ASN A 81 -11.95 5.44 -4.30
N VAL A 82 -11.50 5.49 -3.04
CA VAL A 82 -11.27 4.33 -2.21
C VAL A 82 -12.60 3.91 -1.58
N ASP A 83 -13.32 3.04 -2.31
CA ASP A 83 -14.61 2.47 -1.95
C ASP A 83 -14.48 1.07 -1.31
N GLN A 84 -15.58 0.48 -0.86
CA GLN A 84 -15.59 -0.86 -0.24
C GLN A 84 -14.87 -1.93 -1.07
N GLN A 85 -14.86 -1.83 -2.40
CA GLN A 85 -14.21 -2.82 -3.25
C GLN A 85 -12.70 -2.62 -3.33
N CYS A 86 -12.21 -1.38 -3.44
CA CYS A 86 -10.79 -1.05 -3.24
C CYS A 86 -10.28 -1.63 -1.94
N MET A 87 -11.14 -1.50 -0.96
CA MET A 87 -10.91 -1.87 0.40
C MET A 87 -10.87 -3.39 0.58
N ASP A 88 -11.82 -4.14 0.01
CA ASP A 88 -11.76 -5.60 -0.02
C ASP A 88 -10.56 -6.14 -0.81
N PHE A 89 -10.12 -5.42 -1.84
CA PHE A 89 -8.88 -5.72 -2.55
C PHE A 89 -7.65 -5.53 -1.63
N LEU A 90 -7.56 -4.40 -0.95
CA LEU A 90 -6.49 -4.12 0.00
C LEU A 90 -6.49 -5.10 1.19
N LYS A 91 -7.65 -5.61 1.65
CA LYS A 91 -7.72 -6.68 2.67
C LYS A 91 -6.92 -7.90 2.27
N ASN A 92 -7.04 -8.31 1.01
CA ASN A 92 -6.34 -9.48 0.49
C ASN A 92 -4.82 -9.26 0.42
N LEU A 93 -4.39 -8.01 0.26
CA LEU A 93 -2.98 -7.62 0.26
C LEU A 93 -2.45 -7.26 1.66
N GLY A 94 -3.32 -6.92 2.60
CA GLY A 94 -2.99 -6.31 3.90
C GLY A 94 -1.89 -7.02 4.68
N PRO A 95 -1.89 -8.38 4.80
CA PRO A 95 -0.83 -9.10 5.50
C PRO A 95 0.57 -8.94 4.88
N GLN A 96 0.65 -8.53 3.61
CA GLN A 96 1.89 -8.44 2.83
C GLN A 96 2.20 -7.01 2.37
N LEU A 97 1.32 -6.05 2.66
CA LEU A 97 1.47 -4.66 2.26
C LEU A 97 2.53 -3.98 3.14
N LEU A 98 3.65 -3.61 2.53
CA LEU A 98 4.74 -2.91 3.20
C LEU A 98 4.71 -1.40 2.93
N HIS A 99 4.29 -0.98 1.74
CA HIS A 99 4.29 0.41 1.33
C HIS A 99 2.93 0.78 0.73
N LEU A 100 2.28 1.77 1.35
CA LEU A 100 1.04 2.35 0.86
C LEU A 100 1.25 3.83 0.54
N GLU A 101 0.97 4.22 -0.70
CA GLU A 101 0.97 5.59 -1.14
C GLU A 101 -0.43 5.94 -1.60
N VAL A 102 -1.08 6.92 -0.99
CA VAL A 102 -2.38 7.41 -1.42
C VAL A 102 -2.29 8.90 -1.68
N SER A 103 -2.55 9.31 -2.90
CA SER A 103 -2.45 10.72 -3.29
C SER A 103 -3.66 11.17 -4.07
N SER A 104 -4.13 12.38 -3.76
CA SER A 104 -5.25 13.04 -4.44
C SER A 104 -6.48 12.14 -4.57
N SER A 105 -6.72 11.30 -3.56
CA SER A 105 -7.74 10.24 -3.57
C SER A 105 -8.77 10.52 -2.48
N THR A 106 -10.04 10.24 -2.75
CA THR A 106 -11.13 10.37 -1.77
C THR A 106 -11.34 9.03 -1.09
N ILE A 107 -11.56 9.03 0.22
CA ILE A 107 -11.70 7.80 0.98
C ILE A 107 -13.02 7.79 1.71
N ASN A 108 -13.78 6.71 1.53
CA ASN A 108 -14.95 6.49 2.36
C ASN A 108 -14.53 5.92 3.71
N LEU A 109 -14.57 6.75 4.76
CA LEU A 109 -14.20 6.36 6.13
C LEU A 109 -15.04 5.20 6.67
N ASP A 110 -16.30 5.08 6.26
CA ASP A 110 -17.17 3.95 6.66
C ASP A 110 -16.60 2.61 6.19
N CYS A 111 -15.83 2.64 5.09
CA CYS A 111 -15.14 1.50 4.52
C CYS A 111 -13.72 1.33 5.07
N CYS A 112 -13.28 2.06 6.09
CA CYS A 112 -11.88 2.04 6.57
C CYS A 112 -11.64 1.24 7.85
N SER A 113 -12.69 0.66 8.44
CA SER A 113 -12.68 -0.09 9.71
C SER A 113 -11.74 -1.31 9.80
N TRP A 114 -10.91 -1.56 8.78
CA TRP A 114 -10.14 -2.79 8.62
C TRP A 114 -8.77 -2.61 7.99
N MET A 115 -8.16 -1.41 7.89
CA MET A 115 -6.76 -1.25 7.43
C MET A 115 -5.74 -1.87 8.41
N LYS A 116 -5.91 -3.16 8.73
CA LYS A 116 -4.97 -4.06 9.35
C LYS A 116 -3.94 -4.41 8.29
N CYS A 117 -3.02 -3.48 8.07
CA CYS A 117 -1.78 -3.73 7.36
C CYS A 117 -0.70 -3.93 8.42
N PRO A 118 -0.65 -5.08 9.12
CA PRO A 118 0.22 -5.26 10.28
C PRO A 118 1.70 -5.10 9.94
N GLN A 119 2.07 -5.31 8.68
CA GLN A 119 3.44 -5.22 8.18
C GLN A 119 3.75 -3.87 7.51
N LEU A 120 2.84 -2.90 7.55
CA LEU A 120 3.04 -1.62 6.88
C LEU A 120 4.25 -0.90 7.47
N SER A 121 5.26 -0.67 6.64
CA SER A 121 6.51 -0.02 7.02
C SER A 121 6.62 1.41 6.47
N THR A 122 5.91 1.71 5.38
CA THR A 122 5.88 3.05 4.80
C THR A 122 4.45 3.46 4.46
N LEU A 123 4.07 4.65 4.91
CA LEU A 123 2.82 5.30 4.52
C LEU A 123 3.10 6.68 3.95
N VAL A 124 2.59 6.94 2.76
CA VAL A 124 2.62 8.26 2.12
C VAL A 124 1.17 8.67 1.86
N THR A 125 0.72 9.78 2.43
CA THR A 125 -0.64 10.28 2.18
C THR A 125 -0.70 11.80 2.11
N ASP A 126 -1.53 12.32 1.22
CA ASP A 126 -1.92 13.74 1.18
C ASP A 126 -3.37 13.97 1.65
N THR A 127 -4.08 12.91 2.04
CA THR A 127 -5.46 12.97 2.53
C THR A 127 -5.53 12.77 4.05
N GLU A 128 -6.31 13.63 4.70
CA GLU A 128 -6.65 13.57 6.13
C GLU A 128 -7.50 12.33 6.47
N ASP A 129 -8.25 11.80 5.50
CA ASP A 129 -9.12 10.64 5.70
C ASP A 129 -8.33 9.41 6.15
N ILE A 130 -7.12 9.21 5.61
CA ILE A 130 -6.25 8.11 6.04
C ILE A 130 -5.79 8.29 7.48
N VAL A 131 -5.47 9.52 7.87
CA VAL A 131 -5.02 9.82 9.23
C VAL A 131 -6.13 9.48 10.22
N MET A 132 -7.38 9.81 9.89
CA MET A 132 -8.55 9.42 10.69
C MET A 132 -8.80 7.90 10.65
N ALA A 133 -8.61 7.26 9.50
CA ALA A 133 -8.84 5.84 9.30
C ALA A 133 -7.87 4.92 10.05
N ILE A 134 -6.63 5.36 10.31
CA ILE A 134 -5.64 4.60 11.09
C ILE A 134 -6.14 4.42 12.53
N GLY A 135 -6.86 5.39 13.06
CA GLY A 135 -7.45 5.32 14.40
C GLY A 135 -6.40 5.06 15.50
N PRO A 136 -6.81 4.49 16.64
CA PRO A 136 -5.94 4.20 17.77
C PRO A 136 -5.14 2.90 17.61
N ASP A 137 -5.34 2.15 16.54
CA ASP A 137 -4.70 0.84 16.36
C ASP A 137 -3.19 1.01 16.07
N PRO A 138 -2.31 0.33 16.82
CA PRO A 138 -0.89 0.62 16.74
C PRO A 138 -0.28 0.04 15.45
N LEU A 139 0.26 0.92 14.59
CA LEU A 139 1.05 0.56 13.41
C LEU A 139 2.49 0.27 13.82
N VAL A 140 2.69 -0.79 14.59
CA VAL A 140 3.97 -1.08 15.26
C VAL A 140 5.16 -1.27 14.32
N HIS A 141 4.95 -1.60 13.04
CA HIS A 141 6.04 -1.79 12.06
C HIS A 141 6.31 -0.56 11.19
N LEU A 142 5.56 0.54 11.39
CA LEU A 142 5.69 1.73 10.57
C LEU A 142 7.02 2.43 10.85
N GLN A 143 7.82 2.64 9.80
CA GLN A 143 9.16 3.23 9.85
C GLN A 143 9.23 4.58 9.14
N SER A 144 8.43 4.78 8.10
CA SER A 144 8.39 6.04 7.34
C SER A 144 6.94 6.50 7.18
N LEU A 145 6.68 7.75 7.57
CA LEU A 145 5.40 8.41 7.41
C LEU A 145 5.61 9.75 6.70
N ASP A 146 4.96 9.92 5.55
CA ASP A 146 5.03 11.14 4.77
C ASP A 146 3.65 11.77 4.60
N LEU A 147 3.46 12.90 5.28
CA LEU A 147 2.27 13.75 5.24
C LEU A 147 2.55 15.10 4.59
N TYR A 148 3.72 15.29 3.96
CA TYR A 148 4.21 16.61 3.53
C TYR A 148 3.25 17.38 2.62
N ARG A 149 2.43 16.65 1.84
CA ARG A 149 1.48 17.21 0.88
C ARG A 149 0.07 17.37 1.44
N ALA A 150 -0.20 16.92 2.66
CA ALA A 150 -1.51 17.04 3.25
C ALA A 150 -1.81 18.50 3.64
N THR A 151 -3.00 19.00 3.31
CA THR A 151 -3.35 20.41 3.52
C THR A 151 -4.11 20.66 4.82
N ASP A 152 -4.89 19.68 5.27
CA ASP A 152 -5.93 19.85 6.29
C ASP A 152 -5.66 19.02 7.57
N VAL A 153 -4.43 18.57 7.76
CA VAL A 153 -4.03 17.83 8.96
C VAL A 153 -3.89 18.78 10.17
N THR A 154 -4.66 18.52 11.22
CA THR A 154 -4.63 19.30 12.47
C THR A 154 -3.63 18.73 13.50
N ASP A 155 -3.23 19.54 14.48
CA ASP A 155 -2.33 19.12 15.56
C ASP A 155 -2.91 17.97 16.41
N GLU A 156 -4.23 17.97 16.66
CA GLU A 156 -4.91 16.91 17.41
C GLU A 156 -4.86 15.56 16.67
N MET A 157 -5.04 15.58 15.35
CA MET A 157 -4.93 14.39 14.50
C MET A 157 -3.51 13.84 14.49
N LEU A 158 -2.50 14.71 14.46
CA LEU A 158 -1.10 14.30 14.55
C LEU A 158 -0.76 13.69 15.90
N LEU A 159 -1.27 14.25 17.00
CA LEU A 159 -1.06 13.70 18.34
C LEU A 159 -1.65 12.29 18.45
N GLY A 160 -2.90 12.10 18.01
CA GLY A 160 -3.53 10.78 18.00
C GLY A 160 -2.79 9.78 17.10
N LEU A 161 -2.34 10.21 15.94
CA LEU A 161 -1.55 9.38 15.03
C LEU A 161 -0.18 9.03 15.61
N MET A 162 0.49 9.96 16.30
CA MET A 162 1.77 9.69 16.95
C MET A 162 1.63 8.64 18.04
N ASP A 163 0.58 8.69 18.85
CA ASP A 163 0.34 7.66 19.87
C ASP A 163 0.07 6.27 19.25
N ALA A 164 -0.46 6.20 18.01
CA ALA A 164 -0.64 4.96 17.26
C ALA A 164 0.63 4.46 16.53
N VAL A 165 1.59 5.33 16.21
CA VAL A 165 2.71 5.02 15.27
C VAL A 165 4.08 4.90 15.96
N SER A 166 4.22 5.31 17.23
CA SER A 166 5.51 5.78 17.75
C SER A 166 6.64 4.79 18.12
N PRO A 167 6.55 3.44 18.17
CA PRO A 167 7.73 2.71 18.66
C PRO A 167 8.87 2.59 17.63
N ASN A 168 8.59 2.59 16.33
CA ASN A 168 9.59 2.24 15.30
C ASN A 168 9.75 3.27 14.18
N LEU A 169 9.12 4.44 14.31
CA LEU A 169 9.16 5.50 13.30
C LEU A 169 10.57 6.11 13.20
N ARG A 170 11.15 6.09 11.99
CA ARG A 170 12.49 6.60 11.67
C ARG A 170 12.45 7.86 10.82
N GLU A 171 11.48 7.96 9.94
CA GLU A 171 11.28 9.09 9.04
C GLU A 171 9.86 9.61 9.22
N PHE A 172 9.75 10.91 9.49
CA PHE A 172 8.47 11.58 9.59
C PHE A 172 8.51 12.91 8.87
N LYS A 173 7.74 13.02 7.79
CA LYS A 173 7.60 14.25 7.01
C LYS A 173 6.24 14.85 7.28
N VAL A 174 6.28 16.12 7.63
CA VAL A 174 5.15 16.88 8.16
C VAL A 174 4.69 17.89 7.10
N PRO A 175 3.39 18.20 7.00
CA PRO A 175 2.94 19.25 6.11
C PRO A 175 3.41 20.62 6.57
N ARG A 176 3.72 21.50 5.61
CA ARG A 176 4.29 22.84 5.88
C ARG A 176 3.40 23.74 6.76
N ASN A 177 2.12 23.41 6.84
CA ASN A 177 1.08 24.23 7.44
C ASN A 177 0.93 23.97 8.96
N VAL A 178 1.54 22.89 9.45
CA VAL A 178 1.44 22.44 10.83
C VAL A 178 2.59 23.05 11.63
N ALA A 179 2.27 23.91 12.58
CA ALA A 179 3.23 24.41 13.56
C ALA A 179 3.43 23.33 14.62
N PHE A 180 4.47 22.49 14.49
CA PHE A 180 4.78 21.47 15.50
C PHE A 180 4.85 22.10 16.89
N ASP A 181 3.93 21.71 17.78
CA ASP A 181 4.08 22.00 19.20
C ASP A 181 5.41 21.39 19.65
N ARG A 182 6.25 22.20 20.32
CA ARG A 182 7.59 21.84 20.81
C ARG A 182 7.60 20.53 21.62
N ARG A 183 6.44 20.12 22.16
CA ARG A 183 6.24 18.87 22.91
C ARG A 183 6.39 17.61 22.03
N VAL A 184 5.96 17.66 20.78
CA VAL A 184 6.04 16.52 19.85
C VAL A 184 7.47 16.36 19.33
N MET A 185 8.14 17.48 19.00
CA MET A 185 9.55 17.44 18.57
C MET A 185 10.50 16.89 19.64
N LYS A 186 10.24 17.15 20.93
CA LYS A 186 11.06 16.60 22.02
C LYS A 186 11.09 15.08 22.10
N ARG A 187 10.09 14.37 21.55
CA ARG A 187 10.09 12.89 21.51
C ARG A 187 10.99 12.33 20.39
N TYR A 188 11.36 13.14 19.41
CA TYR A 188 12.08 12.72 18.19
C TYR A 188 13.40 13.45 17.95
N SER A 189 13.76 14.42 18.80
CA SER A 189 15.13 14.93 18.86
C SER A 189 16.07 13.82 19.34
N PRO A 190 17.16 13.49 18.62
CA PRO A 190 18.20 12.64 19.17
C PRO A 190 18.78 13.29 20.45
N PRO A 191 19.22 12.47 21.43
CA PRO A 191 19.82 12.96 22.67
C PRO A 191 21.09 13.79 22.43
#